data_AF-A0A699WYA6-F1
#
_entry.id   AF-A0A699WYA6-F1
#
_cell.length_a   1.000
_cell.length_b   1.000
_cell.length_c   1.000
_cell.angle_alpha   90.00
_cell.angle_beta   90.00
_cell.angle_gamma   90.00
#
_symmetry.space_group_name_H-M   'P 1'
#
loop_
_entity.id
_entity.type
_entity.pdbx_description
1 polymer ?
#
loop_
_entity_poly.entity_id
_entity_poly.type
_entity_poly.pdbx_seq_one_letter_code
_entity_poly.pdbx_strand_id
1 'polypeptide(L)'
;RVDKDQLPVEGLEIEIPNAVVVGLRDGQAFYSYTVDDQGVTEESKRLILFVGQRPAPAAHLPVPQVKEAHNGFLEPIAQGPVQVAVAPYHAMAKGDTVKLTWQAYETGGNPLSPYLNTKTLG
;
A
#
# COMPACT_ATOMS: atom_id res chain seq x y z
N ARG A 1 21.05 15.30 -0.49
CA ARG A 1 22.31 14.52 -0.47
C ARG A 1 23.16 15.13 0.61
N VAL A 2 23.45 14.38 1.65
CA VAL A 2 24.33 14.81 2.75
C VAL A 2 25.36 13.71 2.96
N ASP A 3 26.59 14.13 3.24
CA ASP A 3 27.68 13.23 3.61
C ASP A 3 27.36 12.58 4.96
N LYS A 4 27.48 11.26 5.03
CA LYS A 4 27.20 10.49 6.24
C LYS A 4 27.97 11.00 7.46
N ASP A 5 29.22 11.43 7.26
CA ASP A 5 30.09 11.87 8.35
C ASP A 5 29.72 13.27 8.89
N GLN A 6 28.80 13.97 8.21
CA GLN A 6 28.32 15.30 8.57
C GLN A 6 26.90 15.29 9.14
N LEU A 7 26.28 14.11 9.31
CA LEU A 7 24.93 13.99 9.83
C LEU A 7 24.92 14.05 11.37
N PRO A 8 24.15 14.97 11.97
CA PRO A 8 23.90 14.96 13.41
C PRO A 8 23.20 13.65 13.83
N VAL A 9 23.40 13.22 15.08
CA VAL A 9 22.72 12.03 15.63
C VAL A 9 21.21 12.25 15.67
N GLU A 10 20.79 13.50 15.83
CA GLU A 10 19.39 13.94 15.86
C GLU A 10 18.75 13.99 14.45
N GLY A 11 19.55 13.84 13.39
CA GLY A 11 19.13 13.96 12.00
C GLY A 11 19.34 15.36 11.41
N LEU A 12 18.85 15.55 10.18
CA LEU A 12 18.99 16.81 9.45
C LEU A 12 17.66 17.57 9.45
N GLU A 13 17.67 18.78 9.99
CA GLU A 13 16.54 19.70 9.87
C GLU A 13 16.46 20.25 8.44
N ILE A 14 15.27 20.16 7.84
CA ILE A 14 14.98 20.68 6.51
C ILE A 14 13.84 21.67 6.63
N GLU A 15 14.13 22.93 6.29
CA GLU A 15 13.10 23.96 6.18
C GLU A 15 12.35 23.80 4.87
N ILE A 16 11.02 23.67 4.97
CA ILE A 16 10.11 23.64 3.83
C ILE A 16 9.36 24.96 3.79
N PRO A 17 9.46 25.76 2.71
CA PRO A 17 8.75 27.03 2.62
C PRO A 17 7.24 26.83 2.76
N ASN A 18 6.59 27.64 3.59
CA ASN A 18 5.14 27.54 3.81
C ASN A 18 4.34 27.64 2.50
N ALA A 19 4.81 28.43 1.53
CA ALA A 19 4.17 28.52 0.21
C ALA A 19 4.09 27.17 -0.51
N VAL A 20 5.09 26.29 -0.36
CA VAL A 20 5.09 24.93 -0.91
C VAL A 20 4.03 24.08 -0.21
N VAL A 21 3.97 24.14 1.11
CA VAL A 21 2.98 23.39 1.91
C VAL A 21 1.56 23.85 1.59
N VAL A 22 1.33 25.17 1.48
CA VAL A 22 0.04 25.75 1.12
C VAL A 22 -0.38 25.34 -0.29
N GLY A 23 0.55 25.30 -1.25
CA GLY A 23 0.29 24.82 -2.61
C GLY A 23 -0.09 23.35 -2.70
N LEU A 24 0.27 22.55 -1.68
CA LEU A 24 -0.06 21.13 -1.58
C LEU A 24 -1.29 20.84 -0.72
N ARG A 25 -2.07 21.86 -0.33
CA ARG A 25 -3.27 21.68 0.50
C ARG A 25 -4.20 20.61 -0.09
N ASP A 26 -4.58 19.66 0.76
CA ASP A 26 -5.42 18.48 0.48
C ASP A 26 -4.82 17.53 -0.59
N GLY A 27 -3.53 17.69 -0.88
CA GLY A 27 -2.74 16.87 -1.80
C GLY A 27 -1.83 15.85 -1.10
N GLN A 28 -0.97 15.22 -1.90
CA GLN A 28 0.02 14.24 -1.46
C GLN A 28 1.45 14.76 -1.70
N ALA A 29 2.35 14.40 -0.80
CA ALA A 29 3.79 14.59 -0.95
C ALA A 29 4.52 13.25 -0.76
N PHE A 30 5.67 13.11 -1.41
CA PHE A 30 6.56 11.97 -1.23
C PHE A 30 7.86 12.46 -0.59
N TYR A 31 8.35 11.74 0.42
CA TYR A 31 9.61 12.02 1.07
C TYR A 31 10.54 10.81 0.96
N SER A 32 11.74 11.05 0.44
CA SER A 32 12.87 10.13 0.49
C SER A 32 14.16 10.93 0.65
N TYR A 33 15.21 10.26 1.10
CA TYR A 33 16.53 10.86 1.25
C TYR A 33 17.61 9.94 0.70
N THR A 34 18.75 10.53 0.35
CA THR A 34 19.98 9.82 -0.01
C THR A 34 21.10 10.30 0.90
N VAL A 35 21.83 9.33 1.45
CA VAL A 35 23.08 9.57 2.19
C VAL A 35 24.23 9.15 1.30
N ASP A 36 25.25 9.98 1.24
CA ASP A 36 26.51 9.65 0.58
C ASP A 36 27.43 8.95 1.59
N ASP A 37 27.73 7.68 1.35
CA ASP A 37 28.68 6.89 2.13
C ASP A 37 29.87 6.56 1.23
N GLN A 38 30.88 7.44 1.24
CA GLN A 38 32.12 7.27 0.48
C GLN A 38 31.90 7.04 -1.03
N GLY A 39 30.93 7.74 -1.63
CA GLY A 39 30.58 7.62 -3.05
C GLY A 39 29.51 6.57 -3.35
N VAL A 40 29.05 5.81 -2.36
CA VAL A 40 27.88 4.93 -2.45
C VAL A 40 26.64 5.70 -2.03
N THR A 41 25.63 5.74 -2.89
CA THR A 41 24.35 6.39 -2.59
C THR A 41 23.18 5.43 -2.81
N GLU A 42 22.44 5.15 -1.76
CA GLU A 42 21.16 4.43 -1.81
C GLU A 42 20.01 5.37 -1.41
N GLU A 43 18.91 5.30 -2.17
CA GLU A 43 17.67 6.04 -1.84
C GLU A 43 16.90 5.29 -0.74
N SER A 44 16.43 6.02 0.27
CA SER A 44 15.55 5.46 1.28
C SER A 44 14.22 4.98 0.68
N LYS A 45 13.46 4.19 1.44
CA LYS A 45 12.04 3.97 1.13
C LYS A 45 11.31 5.33 1.08
N ARG A 46 10.35 5.46 0.17
CA ARG A 46 9.50 6.65 0.07
C ARG A 46 8.40 6.60 1.11
N LEU A 47 8.27 7.69 1.87
CA LEU A 47 7.13 7.93 2.74
C LEU A 47 6.09 8.77 1.99
N ILE A 48 4.83 8.36 2.02
CA ILE A 48 3.71 9.11 1.45
C ILE A 48 3.08 9.94 2.57
N LEU A 49 3.01 11.25 2.35
CA LEU A 49 2.47 12.23 3.28
C LEU A 49 1.22 12.87 2.67
N PHE A 50 0.22 13.14 3.49
CA PHE A 50 -0.96 13.92 3.10
C PHE A 50 -0.87 15.28 3.78
N VAL A 51 -1.07 16.35 3.03
CA VAL A 51 -1.02 17.72 3.55
C VAL A 51 -2.44 18.24 3.70
N GLY A 52 -2.87 18.59 4.91
CA GLY A 52 -4.23 19.08 5.17
C GLY A 52 -5.19 17.99 5.66
N GLN A 53 -6.47 18.11 5.33
CA GLN A 53 -7.44 17.10 5.74
C GLN A 53 -7.31 15.88 4.84
N ARG A 54 -6.89 14.75 5.41
CA ARG A 54 -6.98 13.46 4.72
C ARG A 54 -8.46 13.24 4.38
N PRO A 55 -8.84 13.13 3.10
CA PRO A 55 -10.20 12.74 2.75
C PRO A 55 -10.50 11.44 3.51
N ALA A 56 -11.69 11.35 4.13
CA ALA A 56 -12.16 10.13 4.80
C ALA A 56 -11.75 8.91 3.96
N PRO A 57 -11.11 7.89 4.57
CA PRO A 57 -10.15 7.02 3.91
C PRO A 57 -10.61 6.61 2.51
N ALA A 58 -10.11 7.30 1.50
CA ALA A 58 -10.16 6.84 0.12
C ALA A 58 -9.16 5.70 -0.11
N ALA A 59 -8.38 5.34 0.92
CA ALA A 59 -7.45 4.23 0.93
C ALA A 59 -8.14 2.89 1.23
N HIS A 60 -9.37 2.69 0.76
CA HIS A 60 -9.86 1.32 0.63
C HIS A 60 -9.09 0.72 -0.54
N LEU A 61 -8.41 -0.41 -0.31
CA LEU A 61 -7.97 -1.25 -1.40
C LEU A 61 -9.18 -1.46 -2.33
N PRO A 62 -8.98 -1.40 -3.66
CA PRO A 62 -10.07 -1.62 -4.59
C PRO A 62 -10.73 -2.94 -4.26
N VAL A 63 -12.06 -2.94 -4.29
CA VAL A 63 -12.86 -4.12 -3.94
C VAL A 63 -12.41 -5.29 -4.81
N PRO A 64 -11.98 -6.42 -4.24
CA PRO A 64 -11.59 -7.58 -5.00
C PRO A 64 -12.79 -8.09 -5.81
N GLN A 65 -12.54 -8.43 -7.07
CA GLN A 65 -13.54 -9.00 -7.97
C GLN A 65 -13.31 -10.51 -8.06
N VAL A 66 -14.36 -11.29 -7.82
CA VAL A 66 -14.34 -12.75 -7.99
C VAL A 66 -14.97 -13.07 -9.34
N LYS A 67 -14.18 -13.54 -10.31
CA LYS A 67 -14.65 -13.67 -11.70
C LYS A 67 -15.75 -14.72 -11.87
N GLU A 68 -15.71 -15.76 -11.06
CA GLU A 68 -16.64 -16.88 -11.11
C GLU A 68 -17.92 -16.62 -10.30
N ALA A 69 -18.00 -15.50 -9.57
CA ALA A 69 -19.19 -15.12 -8.83
C ALA A 69 -20.24 -14.50 -9.76
N HIS A 70 -21.48 -14.97 -9.67
CA HIS A 70 -22.62 -14.49 -10.44
C HIS A 70 -23.70 -14.01 -9.49
N ASN A 71 -24.24 -12.80 -9.72
CA ASN A 71 -25.27 -12.18 -8.88
C ASN A 71 -24.90 -12.11 -7.37
N GLY A 72 -23.61 -12.03 -7.05
CA GLY A 72 -23.12 -12.03 -5.67
C GLY A 72 -22.98 -13.42 -5.03
N PHE A 73 -23.22 -14.49 -5.79
CA PHE A 73 -23.07 -15.87 -5.34
C PHE A 73 -21.90 -16.54 -6.05
N LEU A 74 -21.06 -17.22 -5.27
CA LEU A 74 -20.08 -18.15 -5.80
C LEU A 74 -20.68 -19.55 -5.73
N GLU A 75 -20.92 -20.17 -6.88
CA GLU A 75 -21.48 -21.52 -6.95
C GLU A 75 -20.46 -22.53 -6.39
N PRO A 76 -20.79 -23.31 -5.35
CA PRO A 76 -19.85 -24.26 -4.73
C PRO A 76 -19.36 -25.35 -5.67
N ILE A 77 -20.10 -25.61 -6.76
CA ILE A 77 -19.80 -26.65 -7.76
C ILE A 77 -18.95 -26.08 -8.91
N ALA A 78 -18.45 -24.84 -8.81
CA ALA A 78 -17.50 -24.31 -9.79
C ALA A 78 -16.31 -25.29 -9.95
N GLN A 79 -16.23 -25.95 -11.11
CA GLN A 79 -15.34 -27.09 -11.35
C GLN A 79 -13.86 -26.71 -11.53
N GLY A 80 -13.44 -25.55 -11.01
CA GLY A 80 -12.13 -24.99 -11.26
C GLY A 80 -11.69 -23.96 -10.23
N PRO A 81 -10.45 -23.47 -10.33
CA PRO A 81 -9.91 -22.46 -9.42
C PRO A 81 -10.67 -21.14 -9.54
N VAL A 82 -10.93 -20.51 -8.39
CA VAL A 82 -11.54 -19.19 -8.31
C VAL A 82 -10.49 -18.11 -8.54
N GLN A 83 -10.75 -17.21 -9.48
CA GLN A 83 -9.90 -16.07 -9.79
C GLN A 83 -10.38 -14.83 -9.05
N VAL A 84 -9.53 -14.37 -8.13
CA VAL A 84 -9.70 -13.08 -7.46
C VAL A 84 -8.79 -12.04 -8.13
N ALA A 85 -9.39 -10.98 -8.66
CA ALA A 85 -8.69 -9.86 -9.27
C ALA A 85 -8.80 -8.61 -8.38
N VAL A 86 -7.66 -7.95 -8.17
CA VAL A 86 -7.59 -6.66 -7.46
C VAL A 86 -7.03 -5.65 -8.46
N ALA A 87 -7.74 -4.54 -8.66
CA ALA A 87 -7.25 -3.48 -9.53
C ALA A 87 -5.97 -2.84 -8.93
N PRO A 88 -5.06 -2.30 -9.76
CA PRO A 88 -3.96 -1.50 -9.25
C PRO A 88 -4.47 -0.34 -8.39
N TYR A 89 -3.88 -0.15 -7.21
CA TYR A 89 -4.16 1.00 -6.34
C TYR A 89 -2.99 1.96 -6.32
N HIS A 90 -3.24 3.22 -5.96
CA HIS A 90 -2.29 4.32 -6.13
C HIS A 90 -0.93 4.10 -5.43
N ALA A 91 -0.89 3.32 -4.35
CA ALA A 91 0.32 2.98 -3.61
C ALA A 91 0.91 1.60 -3.97
N MET A 92 0.40 0.92 -4.99
CA MET A 92 0.86 -0.41 -5.41
C MET A 92 2.24 -0.32 -6.08
N ALA A 93 3.24 -1.00 -5.54
CA ALA A 93 4.62 -1.00 -6.04
C ALA A 93 5.18 -2.41 -6.23
N LYS A 94 6.20 -2.53 -7.09
CA LYS A 94 7.00 -3.76 -7.21
C LYS A 94 7.64 -4.10 -5.86
N GLY A 95 7.55 -5.37 -5.47
CA GLY A 95 8.00 -5.85 -4.15
C GLY A 95 6.94 -5.78 -3.06
N ASP A 96 5.79 -5.13 -3.29
CA ASP A 96 4.67 -5.19 -2.35
C ASP A 96 4.12 -6.61 -2.23
N THR A 97 3.62 -6.93 -1.05
CA THR A 97 2.96 -8.20 -0.76
C THR A 97 1.47 -8.00 -0.59
N VAL A 98 0.67 -8.70 -1.39
CA VAL A 98 -0.80 -8.72 -1.31
C VAL A 98 -1.24 -10.03 -0.67
N LYS A 99 -2.04 -9.96 0.40
CA LYS A 99 -2.60 -11.12 1.12
C LYS A 99 -4.11 -11.20 0.93
N LEU A 100 -4.59 -12.31 0.39
CA LEU A 100 -6.00 -12.69 0.35
C LEU A 100 -6.33 -13.51 1.61
N THR A 101 -7.43 -13.15 2.27
CA THR A 101 -8.04 -13.95 3.33
C THR A 101 -9.46 -14.27 2.93
N TRP A 102 -9.79 -15.55 2.82
CA TRP A 102 -11.14 -16.03 2.53
C TRP A 102 -11.73 -16.68 3.76
N GLN A 103 -12.76 -16.06 4.32
CA GLN A 103 -13.49 -16.55 5.49
C GLN A 103 -14.83 -17.13 5.04
N ALA A 104 -14.96 -18.45 5.10
CA ALA A 104 -16.22 -19.14 4.85
C ALA A 104 -16.98 -19.36 6.16
N TYR A 105 -18.29 -19.50 6.07
CA TYR A 105 -19.18 -19.78 7.19
C TYR A 105 -20.06 -20.99 6.86
N GLU A 106 -20.29 -21.84 7.83
CA GLU A 106 -21.28 -22.92 7.75
C GLU A 106 -22.70 -22.35 7.75
N THR A 107 -23.69 -23.17 7.40
CA THR A 107 -25.12 -22.79 7.45
C THR A 107 -25.55 -22.26 8.82
N GLY A 108 -24.92 -22.73 9.90
CA GLY A 108 -25.16 -22.26 11.27
C GLY A 108 -24.47 -20.94 11.63
N GLY A 109 -23.74 -20.30 10.71
CA GLY A 109 -22.99 -19.07 10.95
C GLY A 109 -21.63 -19.25 11.63
N ASN A 110 -21.19 -20.49 11.86
CA ASN A 110 -19.87 -20.76 12.42
C ASN A 110 -18.79 -20.53 11.35
N PRO A 111 -17.69 -19.82 11.67
CA PRO A 111 -16.60 -19.63 10.74
C PRO A 111 -15.81 -20.93 10.54
N LEU A 112 -15.48 -21.24 9.28
CA LEU A 112 -14.49 -22.27 8.94
C LEU A 112 -13.06 -21.70 9.06
N SER A 113 -12.04 -22.56 9.08
CA SER A 113 -10.65 -22.11 9.00
C SER A 113 -10.43 -21.26 7.74
N PRO A 114 -9.85 -20.05 7.85
CA PRO A 114 -9.72 -19.17 6.70
C PRO A 114 -8.69 -19.71 5.70
N TYR A 115 -9.01 -19.59 4.42
CA TYR A 115 -8.02 -19.82 3.37
C TYR A 115 -7.18 -18.56 3.16
N LEU A 116 -5.86 -18.73 3.13
CA LEU A 116 -4.90 -17.64 2.96
C LEU A 116 -4.10 -17.84 1.69
N ASN A 117 -3.91 -16.77 0.93
CA ASN A 117 -3.01 -16.76 -0.21
C ASN A 117 -2.23 -15.45 -0.25
N THR A 118 -0.97 -15.50 -0.65
CA THR A 118 -0.06 -14.35 -0.65
C THR A 118 0.66 -14.27 -1.98
N LYS A 119 0.71 -13.07 -2.56
CA LYS A 119 1.44 -12.81 -3.80
C LYS A 119 2.31 -11.56 -3.66
N THR A 120 3.56 -11.67 -4.08
CA THR A 120 4.47 -10.53 -4.21
C THR A 120 4.41 -9.99 -5.64
N LEU A 121 4.33 -8.67 -5.77
CA LEU A 121 4.26 -8.00 -7.06
C LEU A 121 5.65 -7.96 -7.71
N GLY A 122 5.73 -8.44 -8.96
CA GLY A 122 6.97 -8.58 -9.73
C GLY A 122 7.43 -7.30 -10.42
#